data_AF-A0A1Q9N448-F1
#
_entry.id   AF-A0A1Q9N448-F1
#
_cell.length_a   1.000
_cell.length_b   1.000
_cell.length_c   1.000
_cell.angle_alpha   90.00
_cell.angle_beta   90.00
_cell.angle_gamma   90.00
#
_symmetry.space_group_name_H-M   'P 1'
#
loop_
_entity.id
_entity.type
_entity.pdbx_description
1 polymer ?
#
loop_
_entity_poly.entity_id
_entity_poly.type
_entity_poly.pdbx_seq_one_letter_code
_entity_poly.pdbx_strand_id
1 'polypeptide(L)'
;MTKLELNKTEKAIGLISAGKISKIKDKEKDEFYHVIGNHDEYLVILPAFCTCEHFILRLLNTQDEICYHILGVQMAGEIKQVSDENWIKLLLKEH
;
A
#
# COMPACT_ATOMS: atom_id res chain seq x y z
N MET A 1 -21.51 -1.89 -9.07
CA MET A 1 -20.03 -1.85 -9.10
C MET A 1 -19.58 -1.76 -10.55
N THR A 2 -18.73 -0.80 -10.86
CA THR A 2 -18.20 -0.59 -12.22
C THR A 2 -17.04 -1.54 -12.51
N LYS A 3 -16.72 -1.77 -13.80
CA LYS A 3 -15.60 -2.64 -14.24
C LYS A 3 -14.24 -2.20 -13.67
N LEU A 4 -14.08 -0.90 -13.38
CA LEU A 4 -12.87 -0.33 -12.78
C LEU A 4 -12.75 -0.68 -11.29
N GLU A 5 -13.86 -0.70 -10.55
CA GLU A 5 -13.90 -1.09 -9.14
C GLU A 5 -13.59 -2.58 -8.95
N LEU A 6 -14.13 -3.44 -9.84
CA LEU A 6 -13.84 -4.88 -9.82
C LEU A 6 -12.34 -5.16 -9.95
N ASN A 7 -11.65 -4.45 -10.84
CA ASN A 7 -10.20 -4.56 -11.04
C ASN A 7 -9.39 -4.15 -9.78
N LYS A 8 -9.85 -3.13 -9.03
CA LYS A 8 -9.15 -2.71 -7.79
C LYS A 8 -9.28 -3.76 -6.69
N THR A 9 -10.48 -4.29 -6.47
CA THR A 9 -10.73 -5.32 -5.45
C THR A 9 -9.97 -6.61 -5.76
N GLU A 10 -9.98 -7.06 -7.02
CA GLU A 10 -9.23 -8.25 -7.45
C GLU A 10 -7.72 -8.10 -7.20
N LYS A 11 -7.15 -6.93 -7.53
CA LYS A 11 -5.74 -6.63 -7.24
C LYS A 11 -5.44 -6.59 -5.74
N ALA A 12 -6.33 -5.99 -4.95
CA ALA A 12 -6.19 -5.94 -3.49
C ALA A 12 -6.17 -7.36 -2.90
N ILE A 13 -7.10 -8.22 -3.30
CA ILE A 13 -7.13 -9.64 -2.90
C ILE A 13 -5.85 -10.34 -3.34
N GLY A 14 -5.36 -10.09 -4.56
CA GLY A 14 -4.11 -10.66 -5.05
C GLY A 14 -2.89 -10.31 -4.18
N LEU A 15 -2.80 -9.09 -3.64
CA LEU A 15 -1.73 -8.70 -2.71
C LEU A 15 -1.80 -9.51 -1.41
N ILE A 16 -3.01 -9.67 -0.87
CA ILE A 16 -3.26 -10.39 0.38
C ILE A 16 -2.91 -11.88 0.21
N SER A 17 -3.50 -12.53 -0.80
CA SER A 17 -3.30 -13.96 -1.04
C SER A 17 -1.86 -14.33 -1.36
N ALA A 18 -1.10 -13.41 -1.94
CA ALA A 18 0.32 -13.61 -2.24
C ALA A 18 1.25 -13.25 -1.07
N GLY A 19 0.73 -12.79 0.08
CA GLY A 19 1.55 -12.40 1.24
C GLY A 19 2.45 -11.19 0.97
N LYS A 20 2.02 -10.28 0.10
CA LYS A 20 2.81 -9.11 -0.36
C LYS A 20 2.63 -7.87 0.52
N ILE A 21 2.10 -8.03 1.73
CA ILE A 21 1.84 -6.96 2.68
C ILE A 21 2.57 -7.29 3.98
N SER A 22 3.42 -6.38 4.43
CA SER A 22 4.15 -6.50 5.69
C SER A 22 3.96 -5.25 6.54
N LYS A 23 3.69 -5.41 7.84
CA LYS A 23 3.59 -4.30 8.78
C LYS A 23 4.99 -3.97 9.31
N ILE A 24 5.38 -2.70 9.24
CA ILE A 24 6.70 -2.24 9.65
C ILE A 24 6.68 -2.06 11.17
N LYS A 25 7.58 -2.73 11.90
CA LYS A 25 7.74 -2.56 13.36
C LYS A 25 8.34 -1.18 13.69
N ASP A 26 8.14 -0.73 14.92
CA ASP A 26 8.75 0.46 15.55
C ASP A 26 8.10 1.84 15.29
N LYS A 27 6.88 1.86 14.76
CA LYS A 27 6.06 3.08 14.65
C LYS A 27 4.72 2.86 15.36
N GLU A 28 4.69 3.02 16.69
CA GLU A 28 3.49 2.74 17.49
C GLU A 28 2.32 3.71 17.25
N LYS A 29 2.55 4.87 16.62
CA LYS A 29 1.50 5.88 16.38
C LYS A 29 0.84 5.79 15.00
N ASP A 30 1.58 5.37 13.98
CA ASP A 30 1.07 5.30 12.61
C ASP A 30 1.25 3.89 12.08
N GLU A 31 0.23 3.36 11.40
CA GLU A 31 0.30 2.03 10.83
C GLU A 31 1.02 2.07 9.47
N PHE A 32 2.34 1.89 9.51
CA PHE A 32 3.19 1.79 8.33
C PHE A 32 3.20 0.37 7.77
N TYR A 33 2.99 0.26 6.46
CA TYR A 33 3.01 -0.99 5.74
C TYR A 33 3.91 -0.89 4.52
N HIS A 34 4.65 -1.97 4.29
CA HIS A 34 5.36 -2.23 3.06
C HIS A 34 4.50 -3.13 2.18
N VAL A 35 4.27 -2.70 0.94
CA VAL A 35 3.43 -3.40 -0.03
C VAL A 35 4.20 -3.63 -1.32
N ILE A 36 4.38 -4.89 -1.70
CA ILE A 36 5.03 -5.26 -2.97
C ILE A 36 3.94 -5.30 -4.05
N GLY A 37 3.93 -4.34 -4.98
CA GLY A 37 2.98 -4.35 -6.08
C GLY A 37 3.46 -5.11 -7.30
N ASN A 38 2.89 -4.79 -8.46
CA ASN A 38 3.29 -5.41 -9.73
C ASN A 38 4.50 -4.72 -10.39
N HIS A 39 4.71 -3.43 -10.11
CA HIS A 39 5.73 -2.62 -10.78
C HIS A 39 6.86 -2.17 -9.85
N ASP A 40 6.54 -1.88 -8.59
CA ASP A 40 7.52 -1.48 -7.58
C ASP A 40 7.00 -1.84 -6.17
N GLU A 41 7.77 -1.47 -5.18
CA GLU A 41 7.42 -1.54 -3.76
C GLU A 41 6.89 -0.18 -3.28
N TYR A 42 5.89 -0.22 -2.40
CA TYR A 42 5.17 0.96 -1.96
C TYR A 42 5.11 1.04 -0.44
N LEU A 43 5.30 2.25 0.08
CA LEU A 43 4.95 2.57 1.45
C LEU A 43 3.47 2.95 1.50
N VAL A 44 2.72 2.29 2.38
CA VAL A 44 1.34 2.61 2.71
C VAL A 44 1.28 3.06 4.16
N ILE A 45 0.61 4.18 4.40
CA ILE A 45 0.34 4.70 5.74
C ILE A 45 -1.18 4.85 5.84
N LEU A 46 -1.80 4.07 6.72
CA LEU A 46 -3.24 4.18 6.92
C LEU A 46 -3.61 5.50 7.61
N PRO A 47 -4.81 6.05 7.34
CA PRO A 47 -5.85 5.48 6.49
C PRO A 47 -5.75 5.85 4.99
N ALA A 48 -4.87 6.79 4.60
CA ALA A 48 -5.07 7.50 3.34
C ALA A 48 -3.80 7.90 2.59
N PHE A 49 -2.66 7.21 2.75
CA PHE A 49 -1.44 7.52 2.01
C PHE A 49 -0.80 6.28 1.37
N CYS A 50 -0.32 6.43 0.14
CA CYS A 50 0.48 5.43 -0.55
C CYS A 50 1.47 6.10 -1.52
N THR A 51 2.70 5.59 -1.62
CA THR A 51 3.72 6.14 -2.54
C THR A 51 3.52 5.76 -4.01
N CYS A 52 2.47 5.00 -4.36
CA CYS A 52 2.24 4.62 -5.75
C CYS A 52 1.81 5.81 -6.62
N GLU A 53 2.21 5.81 -7.89
CA GLU A 53 1.88 6.85 -8.86
C GLU A 53 0.37 7.11 -8.95
N HIS A 54 -0.45 6.06 -8.89
CA HIS A 54 -1.91 6.18 -8.93
C HIS A 54 -2.45 7.07 -7.79
N PHE A 55 -1.89 6.96 -6.59
CA PHE A 55 -2.26 7.81 -5.46
C PHE A 55 -1.76 9.24 -5.64
N ILE A 56 -0.52 9.42 -6.10
CA ILE A 56 0.09 10.75 -6.32
C ILE A 56 -0.68 11.53 -7.39
N LEU A 57 -0.98 10.90 -8.53
CA LEU A 57 -1.73 11.51 -9.62
C LEU A 57 -3.18 11.84 -9.22
N ARG A 58 -3.76 11.09 -8.28
CA ARG A 58 -5.09 11.36 -7.73
C ARG A 58 -5.12 12.62 -6.89
N LEU A 59 -4.11 12.87 -6.05
CA LEU A 59 -4.03 14.10 -5.24
C LEU A 59 -4.08 15.36 -6.11
N LEU A 60 -3.63 15.28 -7.36
CA LEU A 60 -3.68 16.36 -8.33
C LEU A 60 -5.05 16.54 -9.00
N ASN A 61 -5.93 15.53 -8.96
CA ASN A 61 -7.15 15.44 -9.79
C ASN A 61 -8.48 15.33 -9.01
N THR A 62 -8.50 15.53 -7.68
CA THR A 62 -9.72 15.69 -6.85
C THR A 62 -10.74 14.54 -6.84
N GLN A 63 -10.30 13.28 -6.94
CA GLN A 63 -11.21 12.14 -6.73
C GLN A 63 -10.82 11.34 -5.49
N ASP A 64 -11.77 11.08 -4.59
CA ASP A 64 -11.63 10.34 -3.33
C ASP A 64 -11.34 8.83 -3.49
N GLU A 65 -10.77 8.41 -4.62
CA GLU A 65 -10.57 6.98 -4.92
C GLU A 65 -9.31 6.40 -4.27
N ILE A 66 -9.41 5.55 -3.24
CA ILE A 66 -8.22 4.88 -2.69
C ILE A 66 -7.55 3.98 -3.74
N CYS A 67 -6.23 3.84 -3.69
CA CYS A 67 -5.52 2.88 -4.53
C CYS A 67 -5.72 1.44 -4.00
N TYR A 68 -5.53 0.45 -4.86
CA TYR A 68 -5.70 -0.96 -4.47
C TYR A 68 -4.69 -1.42 -3.40
N HIS A 69 -3.57 -0.71 -3.20
CA HIS A 69 -2.64 -0.98 -2.10
C HIS A 69 -3.24 -0.57 -0.74
N ILE A 70 -3.81 0.63 -0.64
CA ILE A 70 -4.51 1.09 0.59
C ILE A 70 -5.68 0.15 0.86
N LEU A 71 -6.47 -0.17 -0.17
CA LEU A 71 -7.58 -1.11 -0.06
C LEU A 71 -7.11 -2.48 0.43
N GLY A 72 -6.02 -3.02 -0.14
CA GLY A 72 -5.44 -4.29 0.27
C GLY A 72 -5.01 -4.32 1.73
N VAL A 73 -4.38 -3.24 2.21
CA VAL A 73 -4.00 -3.10 3.62
C VAL A 73 -5.22 -3.00 4.53
N GLN A 74 -6.26 -2.23 4.16
CA GLN A 74 -7.50 -2.10 4.93
C GLN A 74 -8.28 -3.43 5.00
N MET A 75 -8.21 -4.24 3.94
CA MET A 75 -8.86 -5.56 3.88
C MET A 75 -8.04 -6.67 4.54
N ALA A 76 -6.73 -6.48 4.68
CA ALA A 76 -5.85 -7.45 5.28
C ALA A 76 -6.09 -7.48 6.80
N GLY A 77 -6.42 -8.67 7.32
CA GLY A 77 -6.57 -8.91 8.76
C GLY A 77 -5.22 -8.95 9.47
N GLU A 78 -4.85 -10.12 9.98
CA GLU A 78 -3.54 -10.28 10.62
C GLU A 78 -2.40 -10.23 9.59
N ILE A 79 -1.57 -9.20 9.68
CA ILE A 79 -0.42 -8.98 8.79
C ILE A 79 0.87 -9.33 9.55
N LYS A 80 1.77 -10.07 8.87
CA LYS A 80 3.10 -10.36 9.41
C LYS A 80 3.88 -9.07 9.62
N GLN A 81 4.52 -8.98 10.79
CA GLN A 81 5.36 -7.84 11.13
C GLN A 81 6.80 -8.09 10.72
N VAL A 82 7.43 -7.10 10.11
CA VAL A 82 8.85 -7.11 9.73
C VAL A 82 9.57 -5.95 10.43
N SER A 83 10.76 -6.22 10.97
CA SER A 83 11.62 -5.24 11.65
C SER A 83 12.52 -4.47 10.67
N ASP A 84 12.15 -4.43 9.40
CA ASP A 84 13.12 -4.30 8.32
C ASP A 84 13.65 -2.87 8.20
N GLU A 85 14.79 -2.54 8.82
CA GLU A 85 15.49 -1.24 8.73
C GLU A 85 15.72 -0.78 7.28
N ASN A 86 15.60 -1.70 6.31
CA ASN A 86 15.76 -1.48 4.89
C ASN A 86 14.60 -0.69 4.24
N TRP A 87 13.42 -0.56 4.87
CA TRP A 87 12.30 0.21 4.29
C TRP A 87 12.62 1.71 4.14
N ILE A 88 13.52 2.25 4.97
CA ILE A 88 14.00 3.64 4.85
C ILE A 88 14.69 3.84 3.49
N LYS A 89 15.39 2.82 2.96
CA LYS A 89 16.01 2.88 1.63
C LYS A 89 14.99 2.91 0.49
N LEU A 90 13.75 2.44 0.70
CA LEU A 90 12.68 2.55 -0.30
C LEU A 90 12.18 3.98 -0.46
N LEU A 91 12.20 4.77 0.63
CA LEU A 91 11.89 6.21 0.57
C LEU A 91 13.07 7.03 0.05
N LEU A 92 14.29 6.57 0.29
CA LEU A 92 15.54 7.23 -0.07
C LEU A 92 16.23 6.55 -1.25
N LYS A 93 15.50 6.07 -2.28
CA LYS A 93 16.16 5.76 -3.56
C LYS A 93 16.83 7.05 -4.01
N GLU A 94 18.12 7.21 -3.69
CA GLU A 94 18.91 8.38 -4.01
C GLU A 94 18.89 8.54 -5.52
N HIS A 95 18.31 9.66 -5.97
CA HIS A 95 18.37 10.13 -7.34
C HIS A 95 19.71 10.84 -7.58
#